data_AF-A0A2S9FVH9-F1
#
_entry.id   AF-A0A2S9FVH9-F1
#
_cell.length_a   1.000
_cell.length_b   1.000
_cell.length_c   1.000
_cell.angle_alpha   90.00
_cell.angle_beta   90.00
_cell.angle_gamma   90.00
#
_symmetry.space_group_name_H-M   'P 1'
#
loop_
_entity.id
_entity.type
_entity.pdbx_description
1 polymer ?
#
loop_
_entity_poly.entity_id
_entity_poly.type
_entity_poly.pdbx_seq_one_letter_code
_entity_poly.pdbx_strand_id
1 'polypeptide(L)'
;RFGFAVDSLSLVAEHHRDETVTFSSTYIRSCVDAGDMVAAAEALGRPHRVEGVVVRGDGRGRVLGFPTANVAPPMYSAIPADGVY
;
A
#
# COMPACT_ATOMS: atom_id res chain seq x y z
N ARG A 1 -41.71 -1.70 6.70
CA ARG A 1 -40.79 -1.59 5.53
C ARG A 1 -39.81 -0.49 5.87
N PHE A 2 -38.60 -0.83 6.33
CA PHE A 2 -37.59 0.17 6.70
C PHE A 2 -37.07 0.81 5.41
N GLY A 3 -37.31 2.11 5.24
CA GLY A 3 -36.96 2.84 4.02
C GLY A 3 -35.50 3.29 4.04
N PHE A 4 -34.69 2.74 3.15
CA PHE A 4 -33.36 3.25 2.84
C PHE A 4 -33.32 3.67 1.37
N ALA A 5 -32.67 4.80 1.10
CA ALA A 5 -32.32 5.26 -0.23
C ALA A 5 -30.83 4.93 -0.47
N VAL A 6 -30.50 4.56 -1.71
CA VAL A 6 -29.14 4.23 -2.13
C VAL A 6 -28.78 5.18 -3.26
N ASP A 7 -27.70 5.93 -3.08
CA ASP A 7 -27.10 6.73 -4.13
C ASP A 7 -25.81 6.04 -4.60
N SER A 8 -25.76 5.70 -5.88
CA SER A 8 -24.57 5.11 -6.51
C SER A 8 -23.64 6.20 -7.01
N LEU A 9 -22.37 6.15 -6.60
CA LEU A 9 -21.31 6.96 -7.16
C LEU A 9 -20.59 6.21 -8.29
N SER A 10 -20.14 6.94 -9.30
CA SER A 10 -19.26 6.39 -10.34
C SER A 10 -17.91 6.01 -9.74
N LEU A 11 -17.32 4.93 -10.27
CA LEU A 11 -15.98 4.52 -9.87
C LEU A 11 -14.95 5.56 -10.28
N VAL A 12 -13.96 5.78 -9.40
CA VAL A 12 -12.80 6.61 -9.70
C VAL A 12 -11.89 5.82 -10.65
N ALA A 13 -11.48 6.47 -11.73
CA ALA A 13 -10.60 5.89 -12.72
C ALA A 13 -9.60 6.93 -13.21
N GLU A 14 -8.43 6.45 -13.64
CA GLU A 14 -7.41 7.25 -14.28
C GLU A 14 -7.22 6.83 -15.73
N HIS A 15 -6.99 7.80 -16.61
CA HIS A 15 -6.79 7.59 -18.04
C HIS A 15 -5.30 7.75 -18.38
N HIS A 16 -4.62 6.63 -18.65
CA HIS A 16 -3.22 6.65 -19.08
C HIS A 16 -3.10 6.29 -20.55
N ARG A 17 -2.83 7.30 -21.40
CA ARG A 17 -2.53 7.27 -22.85
C ARG A 17 -3.49 6.48 -23.75
N ASP A 18 -3.83 5.23 -23.45
CA ASP A 18 -4.83 4.39 -24.13
C ASP A 18 -5.59 3.42 -23.19
N GLU A 19 -5.28 3.39 -21.88
CA GLU A 19 -5.91 2.49 -20.91
C GLU A 19 -6.62 3.27 -19.79
N THR A 20 -7.80 2.79 -19.39
CA THR A 20 -8.55 3.33 -18.25
C THR A 20 -8.42 2.37 -17.08
N VAL A 21 -7.72 2.79 -16.04
CA VAL A 21 -7.53 1.99 -14.84
C VAL A 21 -8.57 2.39 -13.81
N THR A 22 -9.44 1.44 -13.45
CA THR A 22 -10.42 1.66 -12.38
C THR A 22 -9.79 1.40 -11.03
N PHE A 23 -9.83 2.39 -10.14
CA PHE A 23 -9.29 2.26 -8.80
C PHE A 23 -10.18 1.35 -7.96
N SER A 24 -9.55 0.33 -7.39
CA SER A 24 -10.21 -0.65 -6.52
C SER A 24 -9.20 -1.22 -5.54
N SER A 25 -9.67 -1.85 -4.46
CA SER A 25 -8.77 -2.52 -3.53
C SER A 25 -8.01 -3.67 -4.18
N THR A 26 -8.58 -4.33 -5.19
CA THR A 26 -7.89 -5.39 -5.94
C THR A 26 -6.72 -4.83 -6.73
N TYR A 27 -6.95 -3.73 -7.46
CA TYR A 27 -5.90 -3.03 -8.18
C TYR A 27 -4.79 -2.52 -7.25
N ILE A 28 -5.16 -1.86 -6.15
CA ILE A 28 -4.17 -1.35 -5.18
C ILE A 28 -3.35 -2.50 -4.58
N ARG A 29 -3.98 -3.62 -4.23
CA ARG A 29 -3.25 -4.80 -3.73
C ARG A 29 -2.30 -5.38 -4.77
N SER A 30 -2.67 -5.43 -6.05
CA SER A 30 -1.74 -5.89 -7.09
C SER A 30 -0.56 -4.95 -7.29
N CYS A 31 -0.76 -3.62 -7.18
CA CYS A 31 0.35 -2.66 -7.23
C CYS A 31 1.31 -2.87 -6.05
N VAL A 32 0.78 -2.99 -4.82
CA VAL A 32 1.60 -3.25 -3.62
C VAL A 32 2.34 -4.58 -3.77
N ASP A 33 1.65 -5.66 -4.15
CA ASP A 33 2.24 -6.99 -4.35
C ASP A 33 3.34 -7.00 -5.43
N ALA A 34 3.22 -6.15 -6.46
CA ALA A 34 4.24 -5.97 -7.49
C ALA A 34 5.37 -5.02 -7.08
N GLY A 35 5.27 -4.32 -5.95
CA GLY A 35 6.21 -3.26 -5.55
C GLY A 35 6.03 -1.94 -6.31
N ASP A 36 4.96 -1.77 -7.10
CA ASP A 36 4.66 -0.51 -7.78
C ASP A 36 4.01 0.48 -6.80
N MET A 37 4.86 1.05 -5.94
CA MET A 37 4.43 1.95 -4.88
C MET A 37 3.98 3.31 -5.40
N VAL A 38 4.41 3.70 -6.61
CA VAL A 38 3.99 4.94 -7.27
C VAL A 38 2.54 4.81 -7.71
N ALA A 39 2.20 3.77 -8.47
CA ALA A 39 0.83 3.51 -8.90
C ALA A 39 -0.11 3.26 -7.71
N ALA A 40 0.37 2.56 -6.67
CA ALA A 40 -0.41 2.38 -5.45
C ALA A 40 -0.71 3.72 -4.75
N ALA A 41 0.27 4.63 -4.68
CA ALA A 41 0.09 5.92 -4.03
C ALA A 41 -0.87 6.84 -4.79
N GLU A 42 -0.80 6.80 -6.13
CA GLU A 42 -1.69 7.53 -7.03
C GLU A 42 -3.15 7.10 -6.84
N ALA A 43 -3.41 5.79 -6.85
CA ALA A 43 -4.74 5.24 -6.62
C ALA A 43 -5.26 5.45 -5.18
N LEU A 44 -4.37 5.50 -4.18
CA LEU A 44 -4.72 5.78 -2.78
C LEU A 44 -4.93 7.27 -2.47
N GLY A 45 -4.45 8.16 -3.34
CA GLY A 45 -4.32 9.60 -3.08
C GLY A 45 -3.33 9.94 -1.96
N ARG A 46 -2.48 8.98 -1.56
CA ARG A 46 -1.45 9.11 -0.52
C ARG A 46 -0.45 7.95 -0.60
N PRO A 47 0.79 8.11 -0.09
CA PRO A 47 1.72 7.00 0.03
C PRO A 47 1.12 5.83 0.82
N HIS A 48 1.37 4.60 0.35
CA HIS A 48 1.10 3.40 1.13
C HIS A 48 1.94 3.41 2.41
N ARG A 49 1.38 2.88 3.50
CA ARG A 49 2.03 2.87 4.81
C ARG A 49 2.00 1.47 5.39
N VAL A 50 3.16 1.02 5.86
CA VAL A 50 3.29 -0.14 6.75
C VAL A 50 3.44 0.37 8.18
N GLU A 51 2.71 -0.25 9.09
CA GLU A 51 2.82 0.00 10.53
C GLU A 51 3.09 -1.30 11.27
N GLY A 52 3.64 -1.20 12.47
CA GLY A 52 4.00 -2.36 13.27
C GLY A 52 4.82 -2.02 14.49
N VAL A 53 5.10 -3.04 15.29
CA VAL A 53 5.94 -2.89 16.49
C VAL A 53 7.41 -2.97 16.07
N VAL A 54 8.24 -2.07 16.61
CA VAL A 54 9.70 -2.17 16.45
C VAL A 54 10.20 -3.35 17.27
N VAL A 55 10.85 -4.30 16.61
CA VAL A 55 11.40 -5.52 17.20
C VAL A 55 12.91 -5.55 17.05
N ARG A 56 13.54 -6.46 17.79
CA ARG A 56 14.98 -6.69 17.69
C ARG A 56 15.29 -7.52 16.45
N GLY A 57 16.08 -6.95 15.54
CA GLY A 57 16.65 -7.66 14.38
C GLY A 57 18.16 -7.91 14.55
N ASP A 58 18.85 -8.14 13.43
CA ASP A 58 20.28 -8.51 13.38
C ASP A 58 21.24 -7.42 13.87
N GLY A 59 20.77 -6.18 14.06
CA GLY A 59 21.58 -5.07 14.56
C GLY A 59 22.70 -4.59 13.64
N ARG A 60 22.73 -5.04 12.37
CA ARG A 60 23.78 -4.71 11.38
C ARG A 60 23.93 -3.21 11.12
N GLY A 61 22.84 -2.44 11.23
CA GLY A 61 22.88 -0.98 11.10
C GLY A 61 23.87 -0.31 12.06
N ARG A 62 24.01 -0.84 13.28
CA ARG A 62 24.99 -0.34 14.26
C ARG A 62 26.43 -0.44 13.76
N VAL A 63 26.77 -1.51 13.04
CA VAL A 63 28.11 -1.71 12.46
C VAL A 63 28.38 -0.68 11.36
N LEU A 64 27.35 -0.31 10.61
CA LEU A 64 27.43 0.70 9.55
C LEU A 64 27.29 2.15 10.06
N GLY A 65 27.04 2.35 11.37
CA GLY A 65 26.82 3.66 11.96
C GLY A 65 25.41 4.24 11.75
N PHE A 66 24.47 3.45 11.21
CA PHE A 66 23.10 3.88 10.91
C PHE A 66 22.10 3.16 11.82
N PRO A 67 21.37 3.88 12.69
CA PRO A 67 20.30 3.26 13.47
C PRO A 67 19.18 2.79 12.54
N THR A 68 18.77 1.53 12.69
CA THR A 68 17.68 0.93 11.91
C THR A 68 16.55 0.45 12.83
N ALA A 69 15.32 0.51 12.31
CA ALA A 69 14.15 -0.09 12.94
C ALA A 69 13.75 -1.34 12.15
N ASN A 70 13.67 -2.49 12.83
CA ASN A 70 13.09 -3.71 12.25
C ASN A 70 11.64 -3.75 12.71
N VAL A 71 10.68 -3.76 11.78
CA VAL A 71 9.26 -3.59 12.10
C VAL A 71 8.52 -4.90 11.86
N ALA A 72 7.73 -5.34 12.84
CA ALA A 72 6.82 -6.48 12.72
C ALA A 72 5.41 -5.98 12.42
N PRO A 73 4.92 -6.12 11.17
CA PRO A 73 3.57 -5.70 10.80
C PRO A 73 2.50 -6.67 11.33
N PRO A 74 1.24 -6.21 11.48
CA PRO A 74 0.10 -7.07 11.77
C PRO A 74 -0.08 -8.19 10.73
N MET A 75 -0.77 -9.26 11.13
CA MET A 75 -1.13 -10.34 10.22
C MET A 75 -2.02 -9.81 9.08
N TYR A 76 -1.77 -10.28 7.85
CA TYR A 76 -2.48 -9.91 6.63
C TYR A 76 -2.30 -8.45 6.17
N SER A 77 -1.32 -7.72 6.70
CA SER A 77 -0.90 -6.45 6.10
C SER A 77 -0.44 -6.66 4.66
N ALA A 78 -0.87 -5.79 3.75
CA ALA A 78 -0.34 -5.75 2.39
C ALA A 78 1.08 -5.17 2.43
N ILE A 79 2.07 -6.05 2.44
CA ILE A 79 3.48 -5.71 2.40
C ILE A 79 3.95 -5.70 0.95
N PRO A 80 4.70 -4.68 0.50
CA PRO A 80 5.23 -4.66 -0.85
C PRO A 80 6.15 -5.84 -1.14
N ALA A 81 6.40 -6.12 -2.42
CA ALA A 81 7.43 -7.08 -2.83
C ALA A 81 8.79 -6.77 -2.18
N ASP A 82 9.62 -7.79 -2.01
CA ASP A 82 10.97 -7.62 -1.48
C ASP A 82 11.76 -6.59 -2.29
N GLY A 83 12.32 -5.58 -1.62
CA GLY A 83 13.00 -4.47 -2.28
C GLY A 83 13.43 -3.37 -1.31
N VAL A 84 14.03 -2.32 -1.87
CA VAL A 84 14.33 -1.07 -1.19
C VAL A 84 13.48 0.02 -1.83
N TYR A 85 12.74 0.77 -0.99
CA TYR A 85 11.75 1.78 -1.38
C TYR A 85 12.02 3.11 -0.70
#